data_AF-A0A8T7A3A9-F1
#
_entry.id   AF-A0A8T7A3A9-F1
#
_cell.length_a   1.000
_cell.length_b   1.000
_cell.length_c   1.000
_cell.angle_alpha   90.00
_cell.angle_beta   90.00
_cell.angle_gamma   90.00
#
_symmetry.space_group_name_H-M   'P 1'
#
loop_
_entity.id
_entity.type
_entity.pdbx_description
1 polymer ?
#
loop_
_entity_poly.entity_id
_entity_poly.type
_entity_poly.pdbx_seq_one_letter_code
_entity_poly.pdbx_strand_id
1 'polypeptide(L)' 'MLILVSDTLDLVEVGSEISSDHADQIKQWTEVELLARNFDQRAIAWGKNNTEVWTIVIRPWILIKDRKVNF' A
#
# COMPACT_ATOMS: atom_id res chain seq x y z
N MET A 1 8.94 7.58 -0.72
CA MET A 1 7.74 7.67 -1.60
C MET A 1 6.63 6.82 -0.99
N LEU A 2 5.37 7.19 -1.22
CA LEU A 2 4.21 6.42 -0.75
C LEU A 2 3.75 5.42 -1.82
N ILE A 3 3.30 4.25 -1.38
CA ILE A 3 2.70 3.22 -2.24
C ILE A 3 1.41 2.77 -1.56
N LEU A 4 0.29 2.87 -2.29
CA LEU A 4 -0.98 2.30 -1.88
C LEU A 4 -0.98 0.81 -2.21
N VAL A 5 -1.31 0.00 -1.22
CA VAL A 5 -1.48 -1.45 -1.32
C VAL A 5 -2.96 -1.77 -1.40
N SER A 6 -3.34 -2.59 -2.38
CA SER A 6 -4.70 -3.08 -2.55
C SER A 6 -5.19 -3.83 -1.31
N ASP A 7 -6.50 -3.77 -1.09
CA ASP A 7 -7.18 -4.49 -0.02
C ASP A 7 -7.02 -6.00 -0.06
N THR A 8 -6.75 -6.56 -1.24
CA THR A 8 -6.60 -7.99 -1.48
C THR A 8 -5.22 -8.53 -1.08
N LEU A 9 -4.25 -7.67 -0.80
CA LEU A 9 -2.89 -8.06 -0.39
C LEU A 9 -2.69 -7.83 1.11
N ASP A 10 -1.87 -8.65 1.75
CA ASP A 10 -1.43 -8.41 3.11
C ASP A 10 -0.30 -7.35 3.12
N LEU A 11 -0.41 -6.35 4.00
CA LEU A 11 0.54 -5.25 4.06
C LEU A 11 1.94 -5.70 4.51
N VAL A 12 2.01 -6.70 5.39
CA VAL A 12 3.26 -7.29 5.88
C VAL A 12 3.92 -8.15 4.81
N GLU A 13 3.12 -8.95 4.08
CA GLU A 13 3.62 -9.75 2.96
C GLU A 13 4.25 -8.88 1.87
N VAL A 14 3.53 -7.84 1.43
CA VAL A 14 4.08 -6.88 0.46
C VAL A 14 5.36 -6.24 0.98
N GLY A 15 5.41 -5.94 2.28
CA GLY A 15 6.60 -5.41 2.91
C GLY A 15 7.80 -6.37 2.87
N SER A 16 7.55 -7.65 3.16
CA SER A 16 8.55 -8.71 3.12
C SER A 16 9.15 -8.88 1.72
N GLU A 17 8.29 -8.95 0.70
CA GLU A 17 8.69 -9.09 -0.70
C GLU A 17 9.53 -7.89 -1.18
N ILE A 18 9.11 -6.68 -0.80
CA ILE A 18 9.86 -5.45 -1.08
C ILE A 18 11.22 -5.44 -0.37
N SER A 19 11.27 -5.88 0.89
CA SER A 19 12.54 -5.93 1.65
C SER A 19 13.52 -6.97 1.12
N SER A 20 13.00 -8.01 0.44
CA SER A 20 13.78 -9.10 -0.14
C SER A 20 14.18 -8.83 -1.61
N ASP A 21 13.84 -7.66 -2.15
CA ASP A 21 14.07 -7.28 -3.55
C ASP A 21 13.49 -8.29 -4.56
N HIS A 22 12.34 -8.90 -4.24
CA HIS A 22 11.63 -9.82 -5.13
C HIS A 22 10.93 -9.06 -6.27
N ALA A 23 11.72 -8.54 -7.20
CA ALA A 23 11.29 -7.64 -8.26
C ALA A 23 10.19 -8.24 -9.16
N ASP A 24 10.21 -9.55 -9.43
CA ASP A 24 9.22 -10.21 -10.27
C ASP A 24 7.81 -10.15 -9.65
N GLN A 25 7.70 -10.43 -8.34
CA GLN A 25 6.44 -10.37 -7.61
C GLN A 25 5.91 -8.93 -7.53
N ILE A 26 6.80 -7.98 -7.24
CA ILE A 26 6.47 -6.55 -7.16
C ILE A 26 5.99 -6.04 -8.53
N LYS A 27 6.64 -6.47 -9.62
CA LYS A 27 6.27 -6.13 -10.99
C LYS A 27 4.90 -6.68 -11.33
N GLN A 28 4.64 -7.95 -11.01
CA GLN A 28 3.33 -8.57 -11.23
C GLN A 28 2.22 -7.78 -10.51
N TRP A 29 2.39 -7.47 -9.22
CA TRP A 29 1.41 -6.69 -8.47
C TRP A 29 1.20 -5.29 -9.02
N THR A 30 2.25 -4.66 -9.53
CA THR A 30 2.14 -3.33 -10.16
C THR A 30 1.39 -3.42 -11.50
N GLU A 31 1.64 -4.46 -12.31
CA GLU A 31 0.98 -4.68 -13.60
C GLU A 31 -0.52 -4.95 -13.47
N VAL A 32 -0.92 -5.65 -12.40
CA VAL A 32 -2.34 -5.90 -12.08
C VAL A 32 -2.95 -4.83 -11.16
N GLU A 33 -2.30 -3.67 -11.04
CA GLU A 33 -2.78 -2.49 -10.30
C GLU A 33 -3.02 -2.72 -8.79
N LEU A 34 -2.38 -3.73 -8.20
CA LEU A 34 -2.46 -4.00 -6.76
C LEU A 34 -1.54 -3.11 -5.93
N LEU A 35 -0.54 -2.51 -6.56
CA LEU A 35 0.32 -1.47 -5.98
C LEU A 35 0.21 -0.20 -6.81
N ALA A 36 -0.22 0.90 -6.20
CA ALA A 36 -0.46 2.17 -6.87
C ALA A 36 0.33 3.31 -6.23
N ARG A 37 0.79 4.25 -7.07
CA ARG A 37 1.45 5.50 -6.60
C ARG A 37 0.56 6.72 -6.75
N ASN A 38 -0.44 6.63 -7.61
CA ASN A 38 -1.40 7.67 -7.96
C ASN A 38 -2.70 7.48 -7.17
N PHE A 39 -2.70 7.90 -5.90
CA PHE A 39 -3.88 7.83 -5.05
C PHE A 39 -4.21 9.17 -4.39
N ASP A 40 -3.78 10.29 -4.98
CA ASP A 40 -3.93 11.63 -4.43
C ASP A 40 -5.37 11.97 -4.04
N GLN A 41 -6.35 11.63 -4.89
CA GLN A 41 -7.76 11.85 -4.57
C GLN A 41 -8.20 11.07 -3.32
N ARG A 42 -7.71 9.83 -3.16
CA ARG A 42 -7.99 9.00 -1.98
C ARG A 42 -7.30 9.56 -0.74
N ALA A 43 -6.06 10.02 -0.87
CA ALA A 43 -5.33 10.69 0.21
C ALA A 43 -6.03 11.96 0.71
N ILE A 44 -6.55 12.78 -0.22
CA ILE A 44 -7.36 13.95 0.12
C ILE A 44 -8.63 13.54 0.88
N ALA A 45 -9.30 12.47 0.44
CA ALA A 45 -10.50 11.97 1.10
C ALA A 45 -10.21 11.49 2.53
N TRP A 46 -9.12 10.75 2.75
CA TRP A 46 -8.70 10.34 4.09
C TRP A 46 -8.47 11.54 5.01
N GLY A 47 -7.75 12.56 4.51
CA GLY A 47 -7.50 13.78 5.27
C GLY A 47 -8.78 14.53 5.63
N LYS A 48 -9.73 14.63 4.70
CA LYS A 48 -11.04 15.28 4.95
C LYS A 48 -11.89 14.53 5.96
N ASN A 49 -11.86 13.20 5.91
CA ASN A 49 -12.73 12.35 6.73
C ASN A 49 -12.05 11.90 8.04
N ASN A 50 -10.84 12.39 8.34
CA ASN A 50 -10.01 11.94 9.45
C ASN A 50 -9.91 10.40 9.50
N THR A 51 -9.77 9.77 8.33
CA THR A 51 -9.76 8.32 8.18
C THR A 51 -8.42 7.77 8.64
N GLU A 52 -8.46 6.75 9.50
CA GLU A 52 -7.28 5.99 9.86
C GLU A 52 -6.89 5.01 8.76
N VAL A 53 -5.60 4.86 8.53
CA VAL A 53 -5.01 3.95 7.53
C VAL A 53 -3.93 3.10 8.18
N TRP A 54 -3.68 1.92 7.62
CA TRP A 54 -2.53 1.10 8.01
C TRP A 54 -1.30 1.54 7.24
N THR A 55 -0.15 1.59 7.92
CA THR A 55 1.11 1.95 7.28
C THR A 55 2.28 1.09 7.75
N ILE A 56 3.20 0.79 6.86
CA ILE A 56 4.51 0.17 7.16
C ILE A 56 5.61 0.96 6.47
N VAL A 57 6.70 1.24 7.19
CA VAL A 57 7.87 1.96 6.66
C VAL A 57 8.98 0.98 6.34
N ILE A 58 9.40 0.94 5.08
CA ILE A 58 10.46 0.08 4.57
C ILE A 58 11.33 0.91 3.65
N ARG A 59 12.55 1.24 4.06
CA ARG A 59 13.40 2.19 3.32
C ARG A 59 13.50 1.83 1.83
N PRO A 60 13.29 2.76 0.88
CA PRO A 60 12.91 4.19 1.02
C PRO A 60 11.38 4.48 0.92
N TRP A 61 10.55 3.46 1.03
CA TRP A 61 9.10 3.49 0.80
C TRP A 61 8.28 3.50 2.10
N ILE A 62 7.06 4.00 1.96
CA ILE A 62 6.00 3.89 2.97
C ILE A 62 4.82 3.22 2.26
N LEU A 63 4.44 2.05 2.76
CA LEU A 63 3.28 1.32 2.27
C LEU A 63 2.05 1.78 3.05
N ILE A 64 0.95 2.03 2.36
CA ILE A 64 -0.31 2.49 2.94
C ILE A 64 -1.42 1.54 2.48
N LYS A 65 -2.34 1.22 3.39
CA LYS A 65 -3.54 0.44 3.08
C LYS A 65 -4.75 1.02 3.82
N ASP A 66 -5.93 0.94 3.21
CA ASP A 66 -7.18 1.30 3.86
C ASP A 66 -7.41 0.46 5.13
N ARG A 67 -7.86 1.08 6.22
CA ARG A 67 -8.22 0.37 7.45
C ARG A 67 -9.59 -0.30 7.25
N LYS A 68 -9.59 -1.60 6.95
CA LYS A 68 -10.80 -2.41 7.08
C LYS A 68 -11.07 -2.68 8.56
N VAL A 69 -12.16 -2.11 9.07
CA VAL A 69 -12.74 -2.53 10.34
C VAL A 69 -13.58 -3.77 10.04
N ASN A 70 -13.05 -4.95 10.36
CA ASN A 70 -13.87 -6.16 10.38
C ASN A 70 -14.81 -6.04 11.59
N PHE A 71 -16.12 -6.00 11.34
CA PHE A 71 -17.17 -6.17 12.34
C PHE A 71 -17.53 -7.64 12.48
#